data_AF-K0B6L2-F1
#
_entry.id   AF-K0B6L2-F1
#
_cell.length_a   1.000
_cell.length_b   1.000
_cell.length_c   1.000
_cell.angle_alpha   90.00
_cell.angle_beta   90.00
_cell.angle_gamma   90.00
#
_symmetry.space_group_name_H-M   'P 1'
#
loop_
_entity.id
_entity.type
_entity.pdbx_description
1 polymer ?
#
loop_
_entity_poly.entity_id
_entity_poly.type
_entity_poly.pdbx_seq_one_letter_code
_entity_poly.pdbx_strand_id
1 'polypeptide(L)'
;MEIDKIEKVHSIGYRLKDAKFTVNQDFKFDVAGMKMEGKQGEVNNMPQWVGKILADNNLGLLDSPDMITELKQALSKEKMVGEYQISTLEPHFYIKLKESMKELNRDDFDKVESMMLELFRMRRGKLVKLADSIKLNSDLYNKLTVEEVIFYKTIYENSIEFENQIKGDNNE
;
A
#
# COMPACT_ATOMS: atom_id res chain seq x y z
N MET A 1 6.41 -2.36 17.13
CA MET A 1 5.42 -2.47 16.05
C MET A 1 5.98 -3.32 14.92
N GLU A 2 5.26 -4.34 14.44
CA GLU A 2 5.75 -5.27 13.42
C GLU A 2 5.38 -4.85 11.97
N ILE A 3 5.50 -3.55 11.65
CA ILE A 3 5.12 -3.03 10.32
C ILE A 3 5.96 -3.65 9.20
N ASP A 4 7.28 -3.76 9.39
CA ASP A 4 8.19 -4.30 8.36
C ASP A 4 7.85 -5.75 7.97
N LYS A 5 7.45 -6.59 8.93
CA LYS A 5 7.04 -7.97 8.64
C LYS A 5 5.77 -8.01 7.79
N ILE A 6 4.79 -7.18 8.13
CA ILE A 6 3.51 -7.12 7.42
C ILE A 6 3.71 -6.53 6.03
N GLU A 7 4.46 -5.44 5.91
CA GLU A 7 4.82 -4.84 4.62
C GLU A 7 5.49 -5.87 3.70
N LYS A 8 6.45 -6.65 4.22
CA LYS A 8 7.09 -7.73 3.46
C LYS A 8 6.09 -8.78 2.96
N VAL A 9 5.25 -9.32 3.84
CA VAL A 9 4.25 -10.34 3.46
C VAL A 9 3.29 -9.80 2.41
N HIS A 10 2.76 -8.59 2.61
CA HIS A 10 1.82 -7.99 1.68
C HIS A 10 2.47 -7.56 0.36
N SER A 11 3.73 -7.13 0.36
CA SER A 11 4.48 -6.83 -0.87
C SER A 11 4.74 -8.08 -1.72
N ILE A 12 5.05 -9.22 -1.08
CA ILE A 12 5.16 -10.52 -1.76
C ILE A 12 3.80 -10.89 -2.36
N GLY A 13 2.73 -10.80 -1.57
CA GLY A 13 1.37 -11.06 -2.05
C GLY A 13 0.98 -10.18 -3.23
N TYR A 14 1.34 -8.89 -3.22
CA TYR A 14 1.09 -7.98 -4.33
C TYR A 14 1.84 -8.38 -5.61
N ARG A 15 3.13 -8.72 -5.49
CA ARG A 15 3.97 -9.14 -6.63
C ARG A 15 3.54 -10.47 -7.27
N LEU A 16 2.88 -11.34 -6.50
CA LEU A 16 2.34 -12.61 -6.98
C LEU A 16 0.99 -12.47 -7.68
N LYS A 17 0.29 -11.34 -7.53
CA LYS A 17 -0.98 -11.11 -8.24
C LYS A 17 -0.72 -10.97 -9.74
N ASP A 18 -1.67 -11.47 -10.52
CA ASP A 18 -1.65 -11.28 -11.96
C ASP A 18 -1.89 -9.81 -12.31
N ALA A 19 -1.14 -9.33 -13.31
CA ALA A 19 -1.36 -8.08 -13.98
C ALA A 19 -1.35 -8.32 -15.49
N LYS A 20 -2.01 -7.44 -16.23
CA LYS A 20 -2.00 -7.49 -17.70
C LYS A 20 -0.63 -7.07 -18.19
N PHE A 21 -0.09 -7.81 -19.13
CA PHE A 21 1.16 -7.51 -19.80
C PHE A 21 0.93 -7.49 -21.29
N THR A 22 1.23 -6.36 -21.92
CA THR A 22 1.14 -6.19 -23.38
C THR A 22 2.50 -6.53 -23.99
N VAL A 23 2.53 -7.57 -24.82
CA VAL A 23 3.76 -8.07 -25.44
C VAL A 23 4.16 -7.17 -26.61
N ASN A 24 5.37 -6.63 -26.57
CA ASN A 24 5.92 -5.82 -27.66
C ASN A 24 6.87 -6.62 -28.57
N GLN A 25 7.45 -7.70 -28.06
CA GLN A 25 8.36 -8.58 -28.78
C GLN A 25 8.06 -10.03 -28.44
N ASP A 26 8.10 -10.90 -29.44
CA ASP A 26 7.91 -12.33 -29.26
C ASP A 26 8.91 -12.89 -28.24
N PHE A 27 8.43 -13.68 -27.29
CA PHE A 27 9.29 -14.38 -26.35
C PHE A 27 8.79 -15.81 -26.12
N LYS A 28 9.74 -16.68 -25.78
CA LYS A 28 9.46 -18.05 -25.34
C LYS A 28 10.56 -18.50 -24.40
N PHE A 29 10.17 -18.95 -23.21
CA PHE A 29 11.11 -19.48 -22.22
C PHE A 29 10.55 -20.73 -21.54
N ASP A 30 11.47 -21.61 -21.16
CA ASP A 30 11.22 -22.82 -20.39
C ASP A 30 12.32 -22.88 -19.31
N VAL A 31 11.97 -22.52 -18.08
CA VAL A 31 12.91 -22.46 -16.95
C VAL A 31 12.31 -23.18 -15.76
N ALA A 32 13.01 -24.20 -15.26
CA ALA A 32 12.57 -24.98 -14.10
C ALA A 32 11.12 -25.53 -14.22
N GLY A 33 10.69 -25.87 -15.45
CA GLY A 33 9.34 -26.35 -15.75
C GLY A 33 8.29 -25.25 -15.93
N MET A 34 8.65 -23.97 -15.74
CA MET A 34 7.79 -22.84 -16.10
C MET A 34 7.97 -22.52 -17.58
N LYS A 35 6.94 -22.82 -18.36
CA LYS A 35 6.83 -22.49 -19.78
C LYS A 35 5.97 -21.26 -19.97
N MET A 36 6.49 -20.24 -20.63
CA MET A 36 5.70 -19.09 -21.06
C MET A 36 6.11 -18.69 -22.47
N GLU A 37 5.12 -18.26 -23.23
CA GLU A 37 5.30 -17.67 -24.54
C GLU A 37 4.34 -16.50 -24.69
N GLY A 38 4.74 -15.53 -25.51
CA GLY A 38 3.90 -14.40 -25.86
C GLY A 38 4.28 -13.93 -27.24
N LYS A 39 3.28 -13.61 -28.06
CA LYS A 39 3.48 -13.01 -29.38
C LYS A 39 3.20 -11.52 -29.33
N GLN A 40 3.89 -10.78 -30.18
CA GLN A 40 3.74 -9.35 -30.32
C GLN A 40 2.27 -8.96 -30.51
N GLY A 41 1.82 -8.00 -29.71
CA GLY A 41 0.45 -7.50 -29.68
C GLY A 41 -0.51 -8.29 -28.77
N GLU A 42 -0.10 -9.43 -28.21
CA GLU A 42 -0.91 -10.17 -27.25
C GLU A 42 -0.93 -9.49 -25.88
N VAL A 43 -2.06 -9.61 -25.18
CA VAL A 43 -2.20 -9.21 -23.77
C VAL A 43 -2.35 -10.46 -22.94
N ASN A 44 -1.36 -10.74 -22.11
CA ASN A 44 -1.31 -11.92 -21.24
C ASN A 44 -1.47 -11.50 -19.78
N ASN A 45 -2.19 -12.28 -18.99
CA ASN A 45 -2.19 -12.14 -17.54
C ASN A 45 -1.03 -12.96 -16.98
N MET A 46 -0.18 -12.33 -16.17
CA MET A 46 0.94 -13.00 -15.52
C MET A 46 1.26 -12.33 -14.19
N PRO A 47 1.96 -13.03 -13.27
CA PRO A 47 2.36 -12.44 -12.01
C PRO A 47 3.18 -11.16 -12.24
N GLN A 48 2.91 -10.11 -11.48
CA GLN A 48 3.58 -8.81 -11.62
C GLN A 48 5.11 -8.91 -11.62
N TRP A 49 5.68 -9.80 -10.80
CA TRP A 49 7.13 -9.99 -10.77
C TRP A 49 7.69 -10.51 -12.10
N VAL A 50 6.94 -11.38 -12.81
CA VAL A 50 7.33 -11.86 -14.14
C VAL A 50 7.20 -10.73 -15.15
N GLY A 51 6.04 -10.06 -15.16
CA GLY A 51 5.78 -8.95 -16.06
C GLY A 51 6.81 -7.81 -15.92
N LYS A 52 7.27 -7.54 -14.70
CA LYS A 52 8.32 -6.54 -14.42
C LYS A 52 9.65 -6.94 -15.04
N ILE A 53 10.09 -8.20 -14.86
CA ILE A 53 11.32 -8.70 -15.49
C ILE A 53 11.23 -8.59 -17.02
N LEU A 54 10.09 -8.94 -17.62
CA LEU A 54 9.91 -8.83 -19.07
C LEU A 54 9.91 -7.36 -19.54
N ALA A 55 9.28 -6.46 -18.78
CA ALA A 55 9.27 -5.03 -19.07
C ALA A 55 10.67 -4.41 -18.98
N ASP A 56 11.44 -4.73 -17.93
CA ASP A 56 12.82 -4.27 -17.73
C ASP A 56 13.76 -4.70 -18.89
N ASN A 57 13.41 -5.81 -19.56
CA ASN A 57 14.13 -6.33 -20.73
C ASN A 57 13.50 -5.87 -22.06
N ASN A 58 12.61 -4.88 -22.06
CA ASN A 58 11.94 -4.31 -23.24
C ASN A 58 11.07 -5.29 -24.05
N LEU A 59 10.59 -6.39 -23.43
CA LEU A 59 9.75 -7.38 -24.09
C LEU A 59 8.25 -7.01 -24.12
N GLY A 60 7.86 -5.94 -23.42
CA GLY A 60 6.48 -5.49 -23.34
C GLY A 60 6.27 -4.43 -22.27
N LEU A 61 5.00 -4.18 -21.95
CA LEU A 61 4.57 -3.21 -20.96
C LEU A 61 3.67 -3.89 -19.93
N LEU A 62 4.01 -3.73 -18.65
CA LEU A 62 3.18 -4.15 -17.54
C LEU A 62 2.12 -3.07 -17.25
N ASP A 63 0.86 -3.46 -17.22
CA ASP A 63 -0.24 -2.60 -16.80
C ASP A 63 -0.16 -2.41 -15.28
N SER A 64 0.31 -1.24 -14.85
CA SER A 64 0.43 -0.85 -13.46
C SER A 64 -0.48 0.34 -13.16
N PRO A 65 -1.14 0.38 -11.99
CA PRO A 65 -1.92 1.55 -11.58
C PRO A 65 -1.07 2.83 -11.55
N ASP A 66 -1.65 3.96 -11.98
CA ASP A 66 -1.03 5.28 -11.85
C ASP A 66 -1.12 5.76 -10.38
N MET A 67 -0.17 5.30 -9.58
CA MET A 67 -0.11 5.61 -8.15
C MET A 67 0.13 7.09 -7.85
N ILE A 68 0.68 7.86 -8.79
CA ILE A 68 0.87 9.31 -8.61
C ILE A 68 -0.49 10.01 -8.67
N THR A 69 -1.32 9.64 -9.63
CA THR A 69 -2.70 10.13 -9.71
C THR A 69 -3.53 9.67 -8.52
N GLU A 70 -3.41 8.41 -8.10
CA GLU A 70 -4.08 7.93 -6.88
C GLU A 70 -3.65 8.71 -5.63
N LEU A 71 -2.36 9.02 -5.48
CA LEU A 71 -1.85 9.83 -4.37
C LEU A 71 -2.42 11.26 -4.38
N LYS A 72 -2.48 11.91 -5.55
CA LYS A 72 -3.11 13.22 -5.70
C LYS A 72 -4.58 13.20 -5.28
N GLN A 73 -5.32 12.18 -5.71
CA GLN A 73 -6.73 12.01 -5.36
C GLN A 73 -6.91 11.72 -3.87
N ALA A 74 -6.10 10.83 -3.29
CA ALA A 74 -6.11 10.52 -1.87
C ALA A 74 -5.86 11.77 -1.01
N LEU A 75 -4.84 12.55 -1.36
CA LEU A 75 -4.51 13.79 -0.66
C LEU A 75 -5.64 14.82 -0.75
N SER A 76 -6.24 14.97 -1.94
CA SER A 76 -7.38 15.88 -2.13
C SER A 76 -8.59 15.45 -1.30
N LYS A 77 -8.94 14.15 -1.31
CA LYS A 77 -10.01 13.59 -0.47
C LYS A 77 -9.73 13.79 1.01
N GLU A 78 -8.53 13.52 1.48
CA GLU A 78 -8.17 13.66 2.89
C GLU A 78 -8.27 15.11 3.38
N LYS A 79 -7.96 16.10 2.51
CA LYS A 79 -8.12 17.53 2.77
C LYS A 79 -9.58 17.97 2.87
N MET A 80 -10.48 17.30 2.16
CA MET A 80 -11.92 17.60 2.17
C MET A 80 -12.65 16.97 3.36
N VAL A 81 -12.09 15.90 3.93
CA VAL A 81 -12.69 15.18 5.04
C VAL A 81 -12.32 15.85 6.36
N GLY A 82 -13.32 16.02 7.24
CA GLY A 82 -13.18 16.70 8.53
C GLY A 82 -12.16 16.07 9.48
N GLU A 83 -11.86 16.76 10.58
CA GLU A 83 -10.81 16.39 11.53
C GLU A 83 -11.03 15.03 12.22
N TYR A 84 -12.29 14.64 12.42
CA TYR A 84 -12.70 13.38 13.07
C TYR A 84 -13.08 12.27 12.09
N GLN A 85 -12.81 12.47 10.81
CA GLN A 85 -13.14 11.53 9.75
C GLN A 85 -11.88 11.25 8.92
N ILE A 86 -11.75 10.03 8.41
CA ILE A 86 -10.63 9.63 7.59
C ILE A 86 -11.13 9.19 6.22
N SER A 87 -10.43 9.61 5.16
CA SER A 87 -10.80 9.18 3.81
C SER A 87 -10.47 7.70 3.61
N THR A 88 -11.18 7.02 2.70
CA THR A 88 -10.88 5.63 2.36
C THR A 88 -9.59 5.54 1.55
N LEU A 89 -8.62 4.76 2.03
CA LEU A 89 -7.48 4.28 1.25
C LEU A 89 -7.60 2.79 0.95
N GLU A 90 -7.09 2.37 -0.20
CA GLU A 90 -6.98 0.94 -0.52
C GLU A 90 -5.98 0.27 0.44
N PRO A 91 -6.24 -0.95 0.93
CA PRO A 91 -5.39 -1.61 1.92
C PRO A 91 -3.88 -1.65 1.60
N HIS A 92 -3.50 -1.79 0.32
CA HIS A 92 -2.11 -1.87 -0.13
C HIS A 92 -1.59 -0.56 -0.75
N PHE A 93 -2.25 0.57 -0.50
CA PHE A 93 -1.93 1.85 -1.13
C PHE A 93 -0.45 2.24 -0.97
N TYR A 94 0.09 2.21 0.24
CA TYR A 94 1.50 2.57 0.49
C TYR A 94 2.48 1.57 -0.14
N ILE A 95 2.15 0.29 -0.14
CA ILE A 95 2.96 -0.76 -0.78
C ILE A 95 3.08 -0.52 -2.30
N LYS A 96 1.94 -0.27 -2.95
CA LYS A 96 1.91 0.03 -4.39
C LYS A 96 2.65 1.32 -4.70
N LEU A 97 2.43 2.37 -3.92
CA LEU A 97 3.08 3.66 -4.10
C LEU A 97 4.61 3.53 -4.00
N LYS A 98 5.11 2.84 -2.97
CA LYS A 98 6.56 2.58 -2.82
C LYS A 98 7.14 1.78 -3.98
N GLU A 99 6.39 0.83 -4.53
CA GLU A 99 6.86 0.07 -5.70
C GLU A 99 6.93 0.95 -6.95
N SER A 100 5.91 1.79 -7.22
CA SER A 100 5.92 2.75 -8.33
C SER A 100 7.01 3.81 -8.18
N MET A 101 7.32 4.25 -6.95
CA MET A 101 8.36 5.25 -6.70
C MET A 101 9.78 4.76 -7.06
N LYS A 102 10.02 3.44 -7.14
CA LYS A 102 11.35 2.88 -7.50
C LYS A 102 11.77 3.17 -8.94
N GLU A 103 10.81 3.45 -9.81
CA GLU A 103 11.02 3.68 -11.23
C GLU A 103 11.14 5.18 -11.56
N LEU A 104 10.94 6.05 -10.58
CA LEU A 104 11.00 7.50 -10.77
C LEU A 104 12.44 8.00 -10.81
N ASN A 105 12.66 9.05 -11.61
CA ASN A 105 13.87 9.85 -11.49
C ASN A 105 13.86 10.61 -10.14
N ARG A 106 15.03 11.14 -9.75
CA ARG A 106 15.20 11.82 -8.46
C ARG A 106 14.25 13.00 -8.23
N ASP A 107 14.06 13.84 -9.24
CA ASP A 107 13.23 15.05 -9.11
C ASP A 107 11.74 14.69 -8.91
N ASP A 108 11.26 13.66 -9.60
CA ASP A 108 9.89 13.18 -9.47
C ASP A 108 9.71 12.37 -8.19
N PHE A 109 10.72 11.60 -7.78
CA PHE A 109 10.76 10.91 -6.49
C PHE A 109 10.57 11.90 -5.34
N ASP A 110 11.37 12.98 -5.28
CA ASP A 110 11.32 13.97 -4.21
C ASP A 110 9.94 14.65 -4.12
N LYS A 111 9.31 14.94 -5.27
CA LYS A 111 7.94 15.50 -5.32
C LYS A 111 6.91 14.52 -4.78
N VAL A 112 6.95 13.27 -5.24
CA VAL A 112 6.00 12.23 -4.83
C VAL A 112 6.18 11.89 -3.35
N GLU A 113 7.42 11.84 -2.85
CA GLU A 113 7.73 11.65 -1.44
C GLU A 113 7.15 12.78 -0.59
N SER A 114 7.33 14.04 -0.99
CA SER A 114 6.76 15.18 -0.27
C SER A 114 5.23 15.07 -0.15
N MET A 115 4.54 14.69 -1.24
CA MET A 115 3.09 14.47 -1.23
C MET A 115 2.67 13.31 -0.33
N MET A 116 3.40 12.20 -0.39
CA MET A 116 3.17 11.02 0.45
C MET A 116 3.30 11.37 1.93
N LEU A 117 4.35 12.13 2.30
CA LEU A 117 4.58 12.58 3.66
C LEU A 117 3.49 13.56 4.14
N GLU A 118 2.98 14.42 3.26
CA GLU A 118 1.84 15.30 3.58
C GLU A 118 0.58 14.47 3.92
N LEU A 119 0.21 13.52 3.05
CA LEU A 119 -0.93 12.62 3.29
C LEU A 119 -0.75 11.85 4.61
N PHE A 120 0.43 11.29 4.83
CA PHE A 120 0.77 10.55 6.04
C PHE A 120 0.61 11.43 7.30
N ARG A 121 1.12 12.67 7.29
CA ARG A 121 1.02 13.58 8.45
C ARG A 121 -0.43 13.90 8.79
N MET A 122 -1.26 14.18 7.78
CA MET A 122 -2.68 14.44 7.97
C MET A 122 -3.38 13.23 8.59
N ARG A 123 -3.22 12.05 7.98
CA ARG A 123 -3.88 10.83 8.43
C ARG A 123 -3.40 10.38 9.80
N ARG A 124 -2.10 10.45 10.08
CA ARG A 124 -1.52 10.14 11.40
C ARG A 124 -2.19 10.93 12.52
N GLY A 125 -2.38 12.25 12.33
CA GLY A 125 -3.04 13.09 13.34
C GLY A 125 -4.46 12.63 13.65
N LYS A 126 -5.23 12.25 12.62
CA LYS A 126 -6.60 11.76 12.77
C LYS A 126 -6.65 10.36 13.39
N LEU A 127 -5.75 9.46 12.96
CA LEU A 127 -5.63 8.10 13.49
C LEU A 127 -5.34 8.10 14.99
N VAL A 128 -4.44 8.96 15.46
CA VAL A 128 -4.14 9.08 16.90
C VAL A 128 -5.40 9.46 17.68
N LYS A 129 -6.14 10.48 17.25
CA LYS A 129 -7.37 10.92 17.92
C LYS A 129 -8.44 9.83 17.94
N LEU A 130 -8.65 9.16 16.81
CA LEU A 130 -9.63 8.08 16.70
C LEU A 130 -9.26 6.87 17.56
N ALA A 131 -7.99 6.45 17.51
CA ALA A 131 -7.49 5.30 18.26
C ALA A 131 -7.51 5.51 19.77
N ASP A 132 -7.43 6.74 20.24
CA ASP A 132 -7.58 7.04 21.68
C ASP A 132 -9.03 6.91 22.16
N SER A 133 -10.00 7.08 21.26
CA SER A 133 -11.43 7.16 21.62
C SER A 133 -12.24 5.90 21.34
N ILE A 134 -11.91 5.15 20.27
CA ILE A 134 -12.77 4.08 19.75
C ILE A 134 -11.92 2.86 19.35
N LYS A 135 -12.36 1.66 19.75
CA LYS A 135 -11.79 0.40 19.25
C LYS A 135 -12.01 0.26 17.75
N LEU A 136 -11.00 -0.24 17.04
CA LEU A 136 -11.09 -0.46 15.60
C LEU A 136 -12.30 -1.34 15.23
N ASN A 137 -13.23 -0.77 14.47
CA ASN A 137 -14.43 -1.43 13.96
C ASN A 137 -14.30 -1.73 12.45
N SER A 138 -15.26 -2.44 11.87
CA SER A 138 -15.23 -2.83 10.46
C SER A 138 -15.30 -1.65 9.48
N ASP A 139 -16.08 -0.61 9.78
CA ASP A 139 -16.16 0.59 8.94
C ASP A 139 -14.83 1.32 8.85
N LEU A 140 -14.15 1.48 9.99
CA LEU A 140 -12.83 2.10 10.04
C LEU A 140 -11.77 1.20 9.41
N TYR A 141 -11.77 -0.09 9.70
CA TYR A 141 -10.83 -1.06 9.13
C TYR A 141 -10.80 -0.99 7.59
N ASN A 142 -11.97 -0.87 6.95
CA ASN A 142 -12.09 -0.78 5.49
C ASN A 142 -11.60 0.54 4.88
N LYS A 143 -11.24 1.54 5.70
CA LYS A 143 -10.71 2.85 5.27
C LYS A 143 -9.20 2.97 5.43
N LEU A 144 -8.57 1.99 6.07
CA LEU A 144 -7.16 2.02 6.45
C LEU A 144 -6.31 1.13 5.57
N THR A 145 -5.07 1.56 5.38
CA THR A 145 -4.00 0.70 4.84
C THR A 145 -3.57 -0.34 5.87
N VAL A 146 -2.89 -1.40 5.42
CA VAL A 146 -2.38 -2.46 6.31
C VAL A 146 -1.42 -1.90 7.37
N GLU A 147 -0.60 -0.91 7.01
CA GLU A 147 0.31 -0.22 7.92
C GLU A 147 -0.46 0.60 8.98
N GLU A 148 -1.50 1.31 8.55
CA GLU A 148 -2.33 2.14 9.43
C GLU A 148 -3.16 1.32 10.41
N VAL A 149 -3.63 0.12 10.01
CA VAL A 149 -4.33 -0.80 10.92
C VAL A 149 -3.43 -1.18 12.09
N ILE A 150 -2.15 -1.47 11.85
CA ILE A 150 -1.19 -1.83 12.91
C ILE A 150 -0.96 -0.62 13.81
N PHE A 151 -0.69 0.55 13.21
CA PHE A 151 -0.48 1.79 13.95
C PHE A 151 -1.66 2.14 14.85
N TYR A 152 -2.88 2.03 14.32
CA TYR A 152 -4.12 2.27 15.07
C TYR A 152 -4.26 1.33 16.27
N LYS A 153 -4.09 0.02 16.05
CA LYS A 153 -4.20 -0.99 17.11
C LYS A 153 -3.18 -0.75 18.22
N THR A 154 -1.94 -0.44 17.87
CA THR A 154 -0.88 -0.14 18.85
C THR A 154 -1.24 1.06 19.72
N ILE A 155 -1.80 2.13 19.16
CA ILE A 155 -2.22 3.29 19.95
C ILE A 155 -3.36 2.90 20.89
N TYR A 156 -4.40 2.26 20.37
CA TYR A 156 -5.56 1.86 21.17
C TYR A 156 -5.16 0.93 22.32
N GLU A 157 -4.34 -0.09 22.05
CA GLU A 157 -3.84 -1.04 23.06
C GLU A 157 -3.03 -0.33 24.15
N ASN A 158 -2.13 0.58 23.76
CA ASN A 158 -1.35 1.37 24.70
C ASN A 158 -2.22 2.33 25.54
N SER A 159 -3.24 2.96 24.95
CA SER A 159 -4.18 3.83 25.68
C SER A 159 -4.97 3.03 26.73
N ILE A 160 -5.43 1.83 26.39
CA ILE A 160 -6.13 0.93 27.34
C ILE A 160 -5.17 0.44 28.44
N GLU A 161 -3.95 0.07 28.10
CA GLU A 161 -2.95 -0.34 29.08
C GLU A 161 -2.67 0.77 30.08
N PHE A 162 -2.47 1.99 29.59
CA PHE A 162 -2.27 3.18 30.43
C PHE A 162 -3.47 3.45 31.33
N GLU A 163 -4.70 3.39 30.80
CA GLU A 163 -5.92 3.58 31.58
C GLU A 163 -6.04 2.56 32.71
N ASN A 164 -5.72 1.28 32.45
CA ASN A 164 -5.76 0.23 33.45
C ASN A 164 -4.70 0.44 34.55
N GLN A 165 -3.50 0.88 34.19
CA GLN A 165 -2.46 1.22 35.16
C GLN A 165 -2.90 2.35 36.11
N ILE A 166 -3.65 3.34 35.60
CA ILE A 166 -4.17 4.46 36.41
C ILE A 166 -5.32 4.02 37.32
N LYS A 167 -6.20 3.14 36.84
CA LYS A 167 -7.33 2.61 37.62
C LYS A 167 -6.87 1.77 38.81
N GLY A 168 -5.69 1.16 38.73
CA GLY A 168 -5.22 0.16 39.69
C GLY A 168 -5.99 -1.16 39.54
N ASP A 169 -5.40 -2.27 39.99
CA ASP A 169 -6.13 -3.53 40.07
C ASP A 169 -7.24 -3.38 41.14
N ASN A 170 -8.50 -3.56 40.76
CA ASN A 170 -9.64 -3.59 41.68
C ASN A 170 -9.65 -4.84 42.61
N ASN A 171 -8.48 -5.35 43.00
CA ASN A 171 -8.30 -6.56 43.82
C ASN A 171 -7.35 -6.33 45.00
N GLU A 172 -7.55 -5.25 45.77
CA GLU A 172 -7.17 -5.18 47.19
C GLU A 172 -8.41 -4.91 48.05
#